data_AF-A0A5J4XLR1-F1
#
_entry.id   AF-A0A5J4XLR1-F1
#
_cell.length_a   1.000
_cell.length_b   1.000
_cell.length_c   1.000
_cell.angle_alpha   90.00
_cell.angle_beta   90.00
_cell.angle_gamma   90.00
#
_symmetry.space_group_name_H-M   'P 1'
#
loop_
_entity.id
_entity.type
_entity.pdbx_description
1 polymer ?
#
loop_
_entity_poly.entity_id
_entity_poly.type
_entity_poly.pdbx_seq_one_letter_code
_entity_poly.pdbx_strand_id
1 'polypeptide(L)'
;MEVEPMYCAEQIKVPPNLADVLKAYTKEVIRQQPADILEFSAKYFAHLAKASDMSSDFIPPTVSQIRQVNVQLRANQLLPAGQLMELCKGTGVHEGTLKKVWQLGNFGTDAKLNPLEVLVLMLTMTANELSTVISNMFRAFGGEGSRLETPTFMQLVTLLSKWDSSLTVQKCNALKESVEGSETLVFRDVKDIPVLQELLTPAADVKAPES
;
A
#
# COMPACT_ATOMS: atom_id res chain seq x y z
N MET A 1 37.06 26.35 -46.16
CA MET A 1 37.46 25.78 -44.86
C MET A 1 36.27 25.02 -44.34
N GLU A 2 36.28 23.70 -44.47
CA GLU A 2 35.27 22.84 -43.85
C GLU A 2 35.64 22.70 -42.38
N VAL A 3 34.71 23.05 -41.49
CA VAL A 3 34.89 22.88 -40.05
C VAL A 3 34.58 21.41 -39.76
N GLU A 4 35.59 20.55 -39.77
CA GLU A 4 35.45 19.18 -39.29
C GLU A 4 35.05 19.21 -37.81
N PRO A 5 33.96 18.52 -37.42
CA PRO A 5 33.57 18.42 -36.02
C PRO A 5 34.70 17.77 -35.21
N MET A 6 35.16 18.45 -34.16
CA MET A 6 36.29 18.04 -33.30
C MET A 6 36.04 16.76 -32.47
N TYR A 7 34.89 16.10 -32.64
CA TYR A 7 34.43 14.96 -31.85
C TYR A 7 33.98 13.81 -32.76
N CYS A 8 34.52 12.62 -32.55
CA CYS A 8 34.06 11.40 -33.23
C CYS A 8 32.71 10.96 -32.66
N ALA A 9 31.75 10.55 -33.52
CA ALA A 9 30.41 10.10 -33.11
C ALA A 9 30.43 8.98 -32.05
N GLU A 10 31.49 8.17 -32.02
CA GLU A 10 31.73 7.09 -31.06
C GLU A 10 31.90 7.57 -29.60
N GLN A 11 32.21 8.85 -29.39
CA GLN A 11 32.35 9.45 -28.05
C GLN A 11 30.98 9.87 -27.45
N ILE A 12 29.94 10.00 -28.28
CA ILE A 12 28.59 10.40 -27.84
C ILE A 12 27.80 9.15 -27.45
N LYS A 13 27.81 8.82 -26.16
CA LYS A 13 26.98 7.73 -25.61
C LYS A 13 25.54 8.23 -25.42
N VAL A 14 24.70 8.00 -26.42
CA VAL A 14 23.26 8.28 -26.31
C VAL A 14 22.61 7.17 -25.46
N PRO A 15 21.87 7.51 -24.39
CA PRO A 15 21.14 6.52 -23.61
C PRO A 15 20.08 5.81 -24.47
N PRO A 16 19.93 4.48 -24.37
CA PRO A 16 19.08 3.68 -25.28
C PRO A 16 17.60 4.07 -25.25
N ASN A 17 17.12 4.65 -24.13
CA ASN A 17 15.70 4.99 -23.95
C ASN A 17 15.38 6.48 -24.20
N LEU A 18 16.39 7.30 -24.52
CA LEU A 18 16.18 8.75 -24.68
C LEU A 18 15.21 9.08 -25.83
N ALA A 19 15.30 8.33 -26.93
CA ALA A 19 14.46 8.53 -28.11
C ALA A 19 12.97 8.32 -27.79
N ASP A 20 12.64 7.29 -27.01
CA ASP A 20 11.25 6.97 -26.64
C ASP A 20 10.66 8.01 -25.69
N VAL A 21 11.45 8.50 -24.72
CA VAL A 21 11.04 9.57 -23.81
C VAL A 21 10.70 10.85 -24.58
N LEU A 22 11.58 11.26 -25.51
CA LEU A 22 11.35 12.44 -26.34
C LEU A 22 10.13 12.26 -27.25
N LYS A 23 9.93 11.06 -27.81
CA LYS A 23 8.78 10.73 -28.66
C LYS A 23 7.46 10.82 -27.89
N ALA A 24 7.40 10.27 -26.67
CA ALA A 24 6.21 10.32 -25.83
C ALA A 24 5.87 11.76 -25.41
N TYR A 25 6.88 12.53 -24.98
CA TYR A 25 6.72 13.95 -24.65
C TYR A 25 6.19 14.74 -25.86
N THR A 26 6.80 14.57 -27.02
CA THR A 26 6.41 15.29 -28.25
C THR A 26 4.96 14.99 -28.64
N LYS A 27 4.51 13.74 -28.52
CA LYS A 27 3.11 13.36 -28.76
C LYS A 27 2.16 14.11 -27.83
N GLU A 28 2.50 14.23 -26.56
CA GLU A 28 1.66 14.91 -25.56
C GLU A 28 1.61 16.43 -25.77
N VAL A 29 2.72 17.05 -26.18
CA VAL A 29 2.73 18.47 -26.58
C VAL A 29 1.83 18.69 -27.80
N ILE A 30 1.93 17.85 -28.83
CA ILE A 30 1.08 17.95 -30.03
C ILE A 30 -0.39 17.74 -29.68
N ARG A 31 -0.70 16.80 -28.79
CA ARG A 31 -2.07 16.48 -28.39
C ARG A 31 -2.71 17.61 -27.59
N GLN A 32 -1.97 18.23 -26.68
CA GLN A 32 -2.51 19.19 -25.73
C GLN A 32 -2.35 20.65 -26.18
N GLN A 33 -1.52 20.92 -27.19
CA GLN A 33 -1.27 22.26 -27.75
C GLN A 33 -1.15 23.35 -26.64
N PRO A 34 -0.24 23.16 -25.66
CA PRO A 34 -0.16 24.05 -24.51
C PRO A 34 0.27 25.46 -24.94
N ALA A 35 -0.35 26.48 -24.33
CA ALA A 35 0.00 27.88 -24.58
C ALA A 35 1.41 28.22 -24.06
N ASP A 36 1.84 27.59 -22.97
CA ASP A 36 3.19 27.68 -22.42
C ASP A 36 3.86 26.29 -22.42
N ILE A 37 4.79 26.09 -23.34
CA ILE A 37 5.51 24.83 -23.50
C ILE A 37 6.47 24.59 -22.33
N LEU A 38 7.08 25.63 -21.74
CA LEU A 38 8.04 25.48 -20.66
C LEU A 38 7.34 25.04 -19.37
N GLU A 39 6.22 25.68 -19.02
CA GLU A 39 5.42 25.29 -17.87
C GLU A 39 4.85 23.87 -18.06
N PHE A 40 4.36 23.56 -19.27
CA PHE A 40 3.89 22.22 -19.61
C PHE A 40 5.00 21.17 -19.47
N SER A 41 6.20 21.46 -19.99
CA SER A 41 7.37 20.56 -19.89
C SER A 41 7.70 20.25 -18.44
N ALA A 42 7.79 21.29 -17.60
CA ALA A 42 8.12 21.15 -16.19
C ALA A 42 7.09 20.26 -15.47
N LYS A 43 5.80 20.49 -15.70
CA LYS A 43 4.71 19.67 -15.13
C LYS A 43 4.74 18.23 -15.67
N TYR A 44 4.90 18.06 -16.98
CA TYR A 44 4.91 16.74 -17.62
C TYR A 44 6.04 15.86 -17.08
N PHE A 45 7.28 16.35 -17.07
CA PHE A 45 8.41 15.59 -16.57
C PHE A 45 8.39 15.43 -15.05
N ALA A 46 7.87 16.39 -14.29
CA ALA A 46 7.65 16.21 -12.85
C ALA A 46 6.61 15.11 -12.56
N HIS A 47 5.53 15.02 -13.34
CA HIS A 47 4.55 13.95 -13.23
C HIS A 47 5.14 12.60 -13.64
N LEU A 48 5.90 12.55 -14.74
CA LEU A 48 6.56 11.33 -15.20
C LEU A 48 7.60 10.83 -14.19
N ALA A 49 8.39 11.74 -13.60
CA ALA A 49 9.36 11.41 -12.55
C ALA A 49 8.67 10.86 -11.29
N LYS A 50 7.57 11.48 -10.85
CA LYS A 50 6.75 10.98 -9.74
C LYS A 50 6.14 9.62 -10.07
N ALA A 51 5.66 9.40 -11.30
CA ALA A 51 5.11 8.13 -11.72
C ALA A 51 6.19 7.04 -11.87
N SER A 52 7.39 7.38 -12.32
CA SER A 52 8.51 6.44 -12.41
C SER A 52 9.05 6.03 -11.04
N ASP A 53 9.03 6.95 -10.06
CA ASP A 53 9.31 6.65 -8.64
C ASP A 53 8.29 5.64 -8.06
N MET A 54 7.08 5.59 -8.62
CA MET A 54 6.03 4.65 -8.21
C MET A 54 6.11 3.29 -8.90
N SER A 55 6.82 3.18 -10.04
CA SER A 55 6.80 1.98 -10.88
C SER A 55 8.04 1.08 -10.82
N SER A 56 9.19 1.53 -10.29
CA SER A 56 10.40 0.67 -10.22
C SER A 56 10.63 -0.03 -8.88
N ASP A 57 10.13 0.52 -7.76
CA ASP A 57 10.58 0.10 -6.42
C ASP A 57 9.44 -0.40 -5.52
N PHE A 58 8.20 -0.46 -6.00
CA PHE A 58 7.09 -0.93 -5.18
C PHE A 58 6.97 -2.47 -5.26
N ILE A 59 7.39 -3.15 -4.21
CA ILE A 59 7.23 -4.60 -4.03
C ILE A 59 6.30 -4.83 -2.84
N PRO A 60 5.03 -5.25 -3.05
CA PRO A 60 4.10 -5.51 -1.95
C PRO A 60 4.75 -6.34 -0.83
N PRO A 61 4.55 -5.98 0.44
CA PRO A 61 5.12 -6.74 1.53
C PRO A 61 4.48 -8.14 1.56
N THR A 62 5.23 -9.13 2.02
CA THR A 62 4.68 -10.47 2.25
C THR A 62 4.11 -10.56 3.68
N VAL A 63 3.12 -11.42 3.88
CA VAL A 63 2.55 -11.69 5.22
C VAL A 63 3.62 -12.16 6.21
N SER A 64 4.63 -12.88 5.73
CA SER A 64 5.76 -13.34 6.55
C SER A 64 6.61 -12.16 7.06
N GLN A 65 6.89 -11.18 6.21
CA GLN A 65 7.61 -9.96 6.62
C GLN A 65 6.83 -9.18 7.66
N ILE A 66 5.52 -8.98 7.44
CA ILE A 66 4.65 -8.30 8.41
C ILE A 66 4.65 -9.03 9.75
N ARG A 67 4.55 -10.37 9.74
CA ARG A 67 4.64 -11.20 10.94
C ARG A 67 5.99 -11.03 11.64
N GLN A 68 7.09 -11.04 10.91
CA GLN A 68 8.42 -10.86 11.50
C GLN A 68 8.58 -9.50 12.17
N VAL A 69 8.12 -8.42 11.51
CA VAL A 69 8.10 -7.08 12.13
C VAL A 69 7.22 -7.09 13.38
N ASN A 70 6.03 -7.67 13.31
CA ASN A 70 5.12 -7.77 14.45
C ASN A 70 5.73 -8.50 15.66
N VAL A 71 6.47 -9.59 15.41
CA VAL A 71 7.16 -10.35 16.47
C VAL A 71 8.34 -9.58 17.06
N GLN A 72 9.06 -8.80 16.24
CA GLN A 72 10.18 -7.97 16.70
C GLN A 72 9.72 -6.74 17.49
N LEU A 73 8.50 -6.26 17.23
CA LEU A 73 7.90 -5.16 17.97
C LEU A 73 7.55 -5.63 19.39
N ARG A 74 8.13 -4.95 20.37
CA ARG A 74 7.71 -5.12 21.78
C ARG A 74 6.30 -4.56 21.92
N ALA A 75 5.43 -5.30 22.59
CA ALA A 75 4.00 -4.98 22.71
C ALA A 75 3.76 -3.50 23.07
N ASN A 76 3.02 -2.81 22.21
CA ASN A 76 2.32 -1.55 22.49
C ASN A 76 3.14 -0.36 23.01
N GLN A 77 4.34 -0.11 22.48
CA GLN A 77 5.00 1.18 22.68
C GLN A 77 4.96 2.03 21.41
N LEU A 78 4.63 3.31 21.55
CA LEU A 78 4.75 4.27 20.46
C LEU A 78 6.24 4.40 20.09
N LEU A 79 6.57 4.12 18.84
CA LEU A 79 7.94 4.14 18.34
C LEU A 79 8.19 5.35 17.44
N PRO A 80 9.40 5.94 17.48
CA PRO A 80 9.80 6.91 16.47
C PRO A 80 9.73 6.30 15.07
N ALA A 81 9.28 7.07 14.07
CA ALA A 81 9.15 6.59 12.70
C ALA A 81 10.46 5.99 12.16
N GLY A 82 11.61 6.61 12.47
CA GLY A 82 12.93 6.10 12.05
C GLY A 82 13.23 4.67 12.53
N GLN A 83 12.90 4.35 13.79
CA GLN A 83 13.11 3.00 14.33
C GLN A 83 12.19 1.98 13.65
N LEU A 84 10.94 2.36 13.37
CA LEU A 84 10.00 1.47 12.69
C LEU A 84 10.43 1.20 11.24
N MET A 85 10.93 2.22 10.53
CA MET A 85 11.48 2.03 9.18
C MET A 85 12.69 1.10 9.19
N GLU A 86 13.58 1.24 10.18
CA GLU A 86 14.75 0.38 10.33
C GLU A 86 14.35 -1.08 10.58
N LEU A 87 13.37 -1.33 11.46
CA LEU A 87 12.83 -2.68 11.70
C LEU A 87 12.21 -3.28 10.43
N CYS A 88 11.38 -2.52 9.71
CA CYS A 88 10.79 -2.99 8.47
C CYS A 88 11.86 -3.33 7.42
N LYS A 89 12.86 -2.46 7.23
CA LYS A 89 14.00 -2.75 6.33
C LYS A 89 14.79 -3.99 6.78
N GLY A 90 15.00 -4.16 8.07
CA GLY A 90 15.69 -5.31 8.66
C GLY A 90 14.99 -6.65 8.42
N THR A 91 13.67 -6.64 8.22
CA THR A 91 12.88 -7.83 7.82
C THR A 91 12.78 -8.03 6.29
N GLY A 92 13.43 -7.16 5.50
CA GLY A 92 13.44 -7.24 4.05
C GLY A 92 12.26 -6.55 3.35
N VAL A 93 11.50 -5.70 4.04
CA VAL A 93 10.48 -4.86 3.39
C VAL A 93 11.18 -3.82 2.51
N HIS A 94 10.76 -3.73 1.25
CA HIS A 94 11.39 -2.84 0.28
C HIS A 94 11.17 -1.36 0.63
N GLU A 95 12.17 -0.51 0.32
CA GLU A 95 12.09 0.92 0.64
C GLU A 95 10.95 1.63 -0.09
N GLY A 96 10.71 1.30 -1.37
CA GLY A 96 9.59 1.85 -2.13
C GLY A 96 8.23 1.53 -1.51
N THR A 97 8.11 0.35 -0.89
CA THR A 97 6.91 -0.06 -0.14
C THR A 97 6.73 0.78 1.12
N LEU A 98 7.80 1.01 1.88
CA LEU A 98 7.74 1.88 3.06
C LEU A 98 7.41 3.32 2.70
N LYS A 99 7.99 3.86 1.63
CA LYS A 99 7.65 5.21 1.12
C LYS A 99 6.16 5.32 0.83
N LYS A 100 5.58 4.32 0.15
CA LYS A 100 4.14 4.29 -0.17
C LYS A 100 3.27 4.16 1.07
N VAL A 101 3.65 3.31 2.03
CA VAL A 101 2.97 3.17 3.32
C VAL A 101 2.96 4.49 4.09
N TRP A 102 4.09 5.21 4.14
CA TRP A 102 4.18 6.50 4.81
C TRP A 102 3.34 7.58 4.14
N GLN A 103 3.32 7.60 2.81
CA GLN A 103 2.50 8.53 2.04
C GLN A 103 1.01 8.28 2.23
N LEU A 104 0.56 7.03 2.12
CA LEU A 104 -0.84 6.65 2.36
C LEU A 104 -1.21 6.93 3.82
N GLY A 105 -0.33 6.53 4.73
CA GLY A 105 -0.38 6.72 6.18
C GLY A 105 -0.55 8.16 6.64
N ASN A 106 -0.09 9.11 5.83
CA ASN A 106 0.20 10.48 6.25
C ASN A 106 0.98 10.52 7.59
N PHE A 107 1.93 9.60 7.75
CA PHE A 107 2.68 9.46 9.00
C PHE A 107 3.78 10.52 9.06
N GLY A 108 3.82 11.29 10.16
CA GLY A 108 4.87 12.27 10.41
C GLY A 108 6.24 11.60 10.65
N THR A 109 7.30 12.21 10.13
CA THR A 109 8.69 11.71 10.26
C THR A 109 9.22 11.76 11.70
N ASP A 110 8.75 12.72 12.51
CA ASP A 110 9.16 12.91 13.91
C ASP A 110 8.07 12.49 14.91
N ALA A 111 6.96 11.92 14.41
CA ALA A 111 5.87 11.47 15.26
C ALA A 111 6.20 10.13 15.93
N LYS A 112 5.72 9.95 17.16
CA LYS A 112 5.66 8.62 17.78
C LYS A 112 4.41 7.91 17.27
N LEU A 113 4.61 6.85 16.52
CA LEU A 113 3.54 6.14 15.81
C LEU A 113 3.15 4.86 16.54
N ASN A 114 1.88 4.47 16.40
CA ASN A 114 1.45 3.13 16.79
C ASN A 114 1.89 2.15 15.69
N PRO A 115 2.79 1.18 15.99
CA PRO A 115 3.27 0.25 14.98
C PRO A 115 2.15 -0.54 14.29
N LEU A 116 1.05 -0.83 15.01
CA LEU A 116 -0.09 -1.56 14.46
C LEU A 116 -0.76 -0.81 13.29
N GLU A 117 -0.78 0.52 13.31
CA GLU A 117 -1.37 1.31 12.21
C GLU A 117 -0.57 1.12 10.91
N VAL A 118 0.76 1.13 11.03
CA VAL A 118 1.66 0.91 9.89
C VAL A 118 1.58 -0.54 9.40
N LEU A 119 1.54 -1.51 10.31
CA LEU A 119 1.43 -2.92 9.96
C LEU A 119 0.09 -3.25 9.29
N VAL A 120 -1.03 -2.69 9.78
CA VAL A 120 -2.35 -2.86 9.16
C VAL A 120 -2.38 -2.23 7.78
N LEU A 121 -1.79 -1.05 7.59
CA LEU A 121 -1.68 -0.44 6.27
C LEU A 121 -0.79 -1.27 5.32
N MET A 122 0.30 -1.85 5.82
CA MET A 122 1.08 -2.82 5.02
C MET A 122 0.26 -4.07 4.68
N LEU A 123 -0.61 -4.52 5.59
CA LEU A 123 -1.48 -5.67 5.37
C LEU A 123 -2.47 -5.42 4.23
N THR A 124 -3.06 -4.23 4.14
CA THR A 124 -3.99 -3.88 3.04
C THR A 124 -3.30 -3.86 1.68
N MET A 125 -1.98 -3.76 1.64
CA MET A 125 -1.18 -3.80 0.41
C MET A 125 -0.83 -5.23 -0.02
N THR A 126 -1.12 -6.24 0.81
CA THR A 126 -0.83 -7.66 0.50
C THR A 126 -1.87 -8.32 -0.39
N ALA A 127 -3.10 -7.78 -0.42
CA ALA A 127 -4.22 -8.33 -1.17
C ALA A 127 -5.26 -7.26 -1.49
N ASN A 128 -5.96 -7.44 -2.60
CA ASN A 128 -6.99 -6.50 -3.07
C ASN A 128 -8.39 -6.82 -2.52
N GLU A 129 -8.56 -8.01 -1.94
CA GLU A 129 -9.84 -8.49 -1.42
C GLU A 129 -9.84 -8.46 0.11
N LEU A 130 -10.89 -7.88 0.71
CA LEU A 130 -11.05 -7.78 2.16
C LEU A 130 -11.00 -9.16 2.85
N SER A 131 -11.56 -10.21 2.23
CA SER A 131 -11.50 -11.59 2.75
C SER A 131 -10.07 -12.07 2.96
N THR A 132 -9.24 -11.82 1.94
CA THR A 132 -7.83 -12.21 1.96
C THR A 132 -7.04 -11.33 2.92
N VAL A 133 -7.35 -10.04 3.03
CA VAL A 133 -6.74 -9.13 4.03
C VAL A 133 -7.06 -9.61 5.45
N ILE A 134 -8.32 -9.94 5.75
CA ILE A 134 -8.72 -10.47 7.06
C ILE A 134 -8.06 -11.83 7.33
N SER A 135 -8.01 -12.74 6.35
CA SER A 135 -7.28 -14.00 6.50
C SER A 135 -5.79 -13.78 6.80
N ASN A 136 -5.17 -12.85 6.06
CA ASN A 136 -3.78 -12.47 6.27
C ASN A 136 -3.57 -11.80 7.64
N MET A 137 -4.58 -11.13 8.21
CA MET A 137 -4.51 -10.55 9.55
C MET A 137 -4.25 -11.63 10.62
N PHE A 138 -5.03 -12.72 10.61
CA PHE A 138 -4.79 -13.87 11.49
C PHE A 138 -3.40 -14.48 11.26
N ARG A 139 -2.96 -14.53 10.00
CA ARG A 139 -1.64 -15.04 9.63
C ARG A 139 -0.50 -14.07 9.89
N ALA A 140 -0.72 -12.79 10.12
CA ALA A 140 0.33 -11.82 10.40
C ALA A 140 0.46 -11.56 11.92
N PHE A 141 -0.68 -11.44 12.59
CA PHE A 141 -0.76 -11.02 14.00
C PHE A 141 -1.09 -12.16 14.96
N GLY A 142 -1.62 -13.29 14.47
CA GLY A 142 -1.99 -14.42 15.31
C GLY A 142 -0.78 -15.23 15.80
N GLY A 143 -0.91 -15.80 16.99
CA GLY A 143 0.08 -16.68 17.61
C GLY A 143 0.08 -18.09 16.99
N GLU A 144 0.21 -19.11 17.83
CA GLU A 144 0.18 -20.50 17.40
C GLU A 144 -1.16 -20.84 16.69
N GLY A 145 -1.07 -21.50 15.53
CA GLY A 145 -2.25 -21.84 14.73
C GLY A 145 -3.00 -20.64 14.13
N SER A 146 -2.39 -19.44 14.05
CA SER A 146 -3.04 -18.20 13.60
C SER A 146 -4.24 -17.80 14.46
N ARG A 147 -4.18 -18.10 15.76
CA ARG A 147 -5.17 -17.66 16.76
C ARG A 147 -4.89 -16.22 17.17
N LEU A 148 -5.92 -15.39 17.20
CA LEU A 148 -5.87 -14.01 17.66
C LEU A 148 -6.76 -13.83 18.88
N GLU A 149 -6.30 -13.06 19.86
CA GLU A 149 -7.16 -12.62 20.96
C GLU A 149 -8.22 -11.66 20.45
N THR A 150 -9.47 -11.81 20.90
CA THR A 150 -10.60 -10.99 20.47
C THR A 150 -10.36 -9.47 20.64
N PRO A 151 -9.78 -8.98 21.75
CA PRO A 151 -9.44 -7.55 21.90
C PRO A 151 -8.48 -7.06 20.81
N THR A 152 -7.46 -7.86 20.49
CA THR A 152 -6.47 -7.54 19.46
C THR A 152 -7.11 -7.56 18.07
N PHE A 153 -7.96 -8.55 17.78
CA PHE A 153 -8.70 -8.60 16.52
C PHE A 153 -9.58 -7.35 16.33
N MET A 154 -10.35 -6.97 17.36
CA MET A 154 -11.21 -5.77 17.28
C MET A 154 -10.40 -4.48 17.11
N GLN A 155 -9.23 -4.38 17.75
CA GLN A 155 -8.31 -3.27 17.54
C GLN A 155 -7.83 -3.20 16.08
N LEU A 156 -7.42 -4.33 15.50
CA LEU A 156 -6.95 -4.39 14.11
C LEU A 156 -8.07 -4.07 13.11
N VAL A 157 -9.30 -4.55 13.33
CA VAL A 157 -10.46 -4.21 12.49
C VAL A 157 -10.81 -2.73 12.59
N THR A 158 -10.75 -2.14 13.79
CA THR A 158 -10.97 -0.70 14.00
C THR A 158 -9.90 0.15 13.31
N LEU A 159 -8.66 -0.34 13.25
CA LEU A 159 -7.62 0.32 12.46
C LEU A 159 -7.87 0.17 10.96
N LEU A 160 -8.31 -1.02 10.51
CA LEU A 160 -8.62 -1.28 9.11
C LEU A 160 -9.78 -0.40 8.61
N SER A 161 -10.80 -0.13 9.45
CA SER A 161 -11.93 0.74 9.08
C SER A 161 -11.54 2.21 8.85
N LYS A 162 -10.34 2.64 9.27
CA LYS A 162 -9.81 3.97 8.91
C LYS A 162 -9.45 4.05 7.42
N TRP A 163 -9.09 2.91 6.82
CA TRP A 163 -8.58 2.80 5.45
C TRP A 163 -9.62 2.22 4.50
N ASP A 164 -10.49 1.35 5.00
CA ASP A 164 -11.51 0.68 4.22
C ASP A 164 -12.92 1.18 4.60
N SER A 165 -13.50 1.97 3.71
CA SER A 165 -14.85 2.54 3.89
C SER A 165 -15.98 1.51 3.94
N SER A 166 -15.75 0.27 3.53
CA SER A 166 -16.74 -0.81 3.61
C SER A 166 -17.01 -1.21 5.07
N LEU A 167 -16.02 -1.06 5.95
CA LEU A 167 -16.12 -1.31 7.38
C LEU A 167 -16.76 -0.12 8.10
N THR A 168 -18.06 0.04 7.92
CA THR A 168 -18.82 1.09 8.60
C THR A 168 -18.90 0.83 10.10
N VAL A 169 -19.14 1.89 10.89
CA VAL A 169 -19.31 1.80 12.35
C VAL A 169 -20.37 0.77 12.74
N GLN A 170 -21.46 0.69 11.96
CA GLN A 170 -22.54 -0.29 12.18
C GLN A 170 -22.03 -1.72 12.02
N LYS A 171 -21.27 -2.00 10.96
CA LYS A 171 -20.68 -3.33 10.70
C LYS A 171 -19.63 -3.68 11.75
N CYS A 172 -18.81 -2.72 12.19
CA CYS A 172 -17.85 -2.93 13.28
C CYS A 172 -18.55 -3.27 14.61
N ASN A 173 -19.66 -2.60 14.94
CA ASN A 173 -20.43 -2.88 16.16
C ASN A 173 -21.09 -4.27 16.11
N ALA A 174 -21.73 -4.61 14.99
CA ALA A 174 -22.34 -5.92 14.81
C ALA A 174 -21.30 -7.06 14.84
N LEU A 175 -20.10 -6.82 14.30
CA LEU A 175 -18.98 -7.75 14.42
C LEU A 175 -18.54 -7.89 15.88
N LYS A 176 -18.44 -6.79 16.62
CA LYS A 176 -18.08 -6.79 18.05
C LYS A 176 -19.05 -7.65 18.87
N GLU A 177 -20.34 -7.45 18.70
CA GLU A 177 -21.39 -8.24 19.37
C GLU A 177 -21.30 -9.72 19.02
N SER A 178 -21.00 -10.04 17.75
CA SER A 178 -20.88 -11.42 17.26
C SER A 178 -19.67 -12.17 17.86
N VAL A 179 -18.64 -11.44 18.31
CA VAL A 179 -17.43 -12.04 18.89
C VAL A 179 -17.32 -11.88 20.41
N GLU A 180 -18.29 -11.24 21.07
CA GLU A 180 -18.25 -10.81 22.48
C GLU A 180 -18.20 -11.98 23.50
N GLY A 181 -18.35 -13.24 23.05
CA GLY A 181 -18.23 -14.44 23.90
C GLY A 181 -16.96 -15.27 23.71
N SER A 182 -16.10 -14.93 22.74
CA SER A 182 -14.92 -15.72 22.41
C SER A 182 -13.66 -15.05 22.95
N GLU A 183 -12.81 -15.80 23.67
CA GLU A 183 -11.51 -15.28 24.11
C GLU A 183 -10.50 -15.18 22.95
N THR A 184 -10.51 -16.20 22.08
CA THR A 184 -9.65 -16.28 20.89
C THR A 184 -10.46 -16.63 19.66
N LEU A 185 -9.99 -16.15 18.51
CA LEU A 185 -10.63 -16.30 17.20
C LEU A 185 -9.63 -16.89 16.21
N VAL A 186 -10.13 -17.72 15.30
CA VAL A 186 -9.46 -18.05 14.04
C VAL A 186 -10.29 -17.54 12.86
N PHE A 187 -9.66 -17.44 11.69
CA PHE A 187 -10.34 -16.99 10.46
C PHE A 187 -11.63 -17.78 10.17
N ARG A 188 -11.68 -19.08 10.51
CA ARG A 188 -12.87 -19.90 10.33
C ARG A 188 -14.05 -19.44 11.19
N ASP A 189 -13.81 -18.97 12.40
CA ASP A 189 -14.89 -18.52 13.31
C ASP A 189 -15.50 -17.21 12.81
N VAL A 190 -14.70 -16.43 12.11
CA VAL A 190 -15.00 -15.05 11.73
C VAL A 190 -15.55 -14.95 10.31
N LYS A 191 -15.12 -15.82 9.38
CA LYS A 191 -15.61 -15.84 7.99
C LYS A 191 -17.11 -16.16 7.87
N ASP A 192 -17.66 -16.89 8.85
CA ASP A 192 -19.05 -17.37 8.83
C ASP A 192 -19.99 -16.37 9.54
N ILE A 193 -19.47 -15.26 10.08
CA ILE A 193 -20.27 -14.21 10.69
C ILE A 193 -21.06 -13.47 9.59
N PRO A 194 -22.39 -13.31 9.72
CA PRO A 194 -23.23 -12.72 8.68
C PRO A 194 -22.74 -11.36 8.18
N VAL A 195 -22.30 -10.50 9.09
CA VAL A 195 -21.78 -9.15 8.79
C VAL A 195 -20.54 -9.21 7.90
N LEU A 196 -19.66 -10.19 8.15
CA LEU A 196 -18.49 -10.38 7.33
C LEU A 196 -18.86 -11.07 6.02
N GLN A 197 -19.74 -12.07 6.01
CA GLN A 197 -20.18 -12.65 4.75
C GLN A 197 -20.75 -11.61 3.78
N GLU A 198 -21.54 -10.65 4.27
CA GLU A 198 -22.03 -9.52 3.46
C GLU A 198 -20.90 -8.65 2.90
N LEU A 199 -19.82 -8.45 3.67
CA LEU A 199 -18.62 -7.71 3.25
C LEU A 199 -17.71 -8.50 2.31
N LEU A 200 -17.75 -9.83 2.40
CA LEU A 200 -16.90 -10.74 1.64
C LEU A 200 -17.57 -11.23 0.35
N THR A 201 -18.90 -11.16 0.24
CA THR A 201 -19.58 -11.37 -1.05
C THR A 201 -19.24 -10.21 -1.98
N PRO A 202 -18.70 -10.49 -3.18
CA PRO A 202 -18.61 -9.47 -4.22
C PRO A 202 -20.00 -8.90 -4.44
N ALA A 203 -20.12 -7.58 -4.48
CA ALA A 203 -21.36 -6.94 -4.90
C ALA A 203 -21.73 -7.56 -6.24
N ALA A 204 -22.79 -8.38 -6.27
CA ALA A 204 -23.26 -8.98 -7.50
C ALA A 204 -23.45 -7.85 -8.51
N ASP A 205 -22.86 -8.02 -9.70
CA ASP A 205 -23.03 -7.12 -10.84
C ASP A 205 -24.47 -6.62 -10.86
N VAL A 206 -24.64 -5.33 -10.57
CA VAL A 206 -25.86 -4.62 -10.91
C VAL A 206 -25.90 -4.65 -12.43
N LYS A 207 -26.52 -5.69 -12.98
CA LYS A 207 -26.93 -5.76 -14.38
C LYS A 207 -27.63 -4.44 -14.67
N ALA A 208 -26.96 -3.59 -15.45
CA ALA A 208 -27.59 -2.43 -16.04
C ALA A 208 -28.85 -2.93 -16.77
N PRO A 209 -30.02 -2.27 -16.60
CA PRO A 209 -31.16 -2.61 -17.40
C PRO A 209 -30.82 -2.24 -18.84
N GLU A 210 -30.74 -3.26 -19.71
CA GLU A 210 -30.71 -3.05 -21.15
C GLU A 210 -31.91 -2.16 -21.51
N SER A 211 -31.61 -0.96 -22.01
CA SER A 211 -32.56 -0.04 -22.64
C SER A 211 -32.11 0.16 -24.08
#